data_AF-A0A3N8A412-F1
#
_entry.id   AF-A0A3N8A412-F1
#
_cell.length_a   1.000
_cell.length_b   1.000
_cell.length_c   1.000
_cell.angle_alpha   90.00
_cell.angle_beta   90.00
_cell.angle_gamma   90.00
#
_symmetry.space_group_name_H-M   'P 1'
#
loop_
_entity.id
_entity.type
_entity.pdbx_description
1 polymer ?
#
loop_
_entity_poly.entity_id
_entity_poly.type
_entity_poly.pdbx_seq_one_letter_code
_entity_poly.pdbx_strand_id
1 'polypeptide(L)'
;MRLSYLTDVTRKVSEGSLQQEVLDATDAAFGRLPDDLDRMAQLLAAPDSTMSARIAFLFGRADETTLNGVRRVIDRMRQVISRKISWSCTWSKRGQPDYYAYVFTNVDPMQAGQLFVYLDERYKLAEEDGLDNRYLTLAHEFSHLAAKTLDHAYAHDCFWTPGKPMGNCIRWSEHVSLTPYDPDRAVENADCYGYLMAATFRRTGAPCPTP
;
A
#
# COMPACT_ATOMS: atom_id res chain seq x y z
N MET A 1 3.75 17.13 -6.10
CA MET A 1 4.80 16.46 -5.28
C MET A 1 6.04 16.26 -6.16
N ARG A 2 7.25 16.19 -5.60
CA ARG A 2 8.48 15.95 -6.39
C ARG A 2 9.14 14.66 -5.90
N LEU A 3 9.11 13.63 -6.74
CA LEU A 3 9.91 12.42 -6.54
C LEU A 3 11.34 12.69 -7.00
N SER A 4 12.33 12.16 -6.28
CA SER A 4 13.74 12.23 -6.62
C SER A 4 14.34 10.83 -6.49
N TYR A 5 15.07 10.41 -7.51
CA TYR A 5 15.79 9.14 -7.48
C TYR A 5 17.22 9.37 -7.00
N LEU A 6 17.69 8.53 -6.07
CA LEU A 6 19.08 8.58 -5.63
C LEU A 6 20.03 8.02 -6.70
N THR A 7 21.30 8.39 -6.62
CA THR A 7 22.34 8.12 -7.64
C THR A 7 22.47 6.63 -7.99
N ASP A 8 22.22 5.74 -7.03
CA ASP A 8 22.24 4.29 -7.22
C ASP A 8 21.14 3.80 -8.16
N VAL A 9 19.94 4.40 -8.13
CA VAL A 9 18.83 4.08 -9.04
C VAL A 9 19.17 4.53 -10.46
N THR A 10 19.65 5.77 -10.62
CA THR A 10 20.08 6.32 -11.91
C THR A 10 21.19 5.47 -12.53
N ARG A 11 22.15 5.02 -11.71
CA ARG A 11 23.21 4.10 -12.14
C ARG A 11 22.64 2.77 -12.64
N LYS A 12 21.71 2.15 -11.91
CA LYS A 12 21.08 0.88 -12.31
C LYS A 12 20.36 0.96 -13.65
N VAL A 13 19.70 2.09 -13.95
CA VAL A 13 19.09 2.34 -15.26
C VAL A 13 20.16 2.46 -16.35
N SER A 14 21.20 3.25 -16.11
CA SER A 14 22.29 3.43 -17.09
C SER A 14 23.03 2.11 -17.40
N GLU A 15 23.12 1.21 -16.42
CA GLU A 15 23.73 -0.12 -16.55
C GLU A 15 22.76 -1.15 -17.18
N GLY A 16 21.50 -0.79 -17.46
CA GLY A 16 20.48 -1.68 -18.04
C GLY A 16 19.93 -2.74 -17.06
N SER A 17 20.30 -2.65 -15.77
CA SER A 17 19.86 -3.59 -14.73
C SER A 17 18.49 -3.25 -14.12
N LEU A 18 17.96 -2.07 -14.46
CA LEU A 18 16.62 -1.58 -14.16
C LEU A 18 16.07 -0.89 -15.42
N GLN A 19 14.83 -1.19 -15.80
CA GLN A 19 14.20 -0.59 -16.98
C GLN A 19 13.68 0.82 -16.66
N GLN A 20 13.79 1.75 -17.60
CA GLN A 20 13.27 3.12 -17.45
C GLN A 20 11.75 3.14 -17.20
N GLU A 21 11.01 2.22 -17.83
CA GLU A 21 9.56 2.06 -17.67
C GLU A 21 9.14 1.83 -16.20
N VAL A 22 10.02 1.23 -15.39
CA VAL A 22 9.78 1.05 -13.95
C VAL A 22 9.78 2.40 -13.22
N LEU A 23 10.69 3.31 -13.57
CA LEU A 23 10.73 4.65 -12.99
C LEU A 23 9.52 5.47 -13.44
N ASP A 24 9.21 5.43 -14.73
CA ASP A 24 8.08 6.19 -15.27
C ASP A 24 6.75 5.76 -14.63
N ALA A 25 6.56 4.45 -14.45
CA ALA A 25 5.41 3.90 -13.76
C ALA A 25 5.40 4.27 -12.26
N THR A 26 6.56 4.27 -11.61
CA THR A 26 6.70 4.75 -10.22
C THR A 26 6.29 6.21 -10.08
N ASP A 27 6.85 7.10 -10.89
CA ASP A 27 6.46 8.51 -10.93
C ASP A 27 4.96 8.69 -11.18
N ALA A 28 4.38 7.88 -12.07
CA ALA A 28 2.96 7.92 -12.37
C ALA A 28 2.08 7.49 -11.18
N ALA A 29 2.44 6.41 -10.47
CA ALA A 29 1.74 5.97 -9.26
C ALA A 29 1.80 7.05 -8.16
N PHE A 30 2.99 7.62 -7.94
CA PHE A 30 3.21 8.71 -7.01
C PHE A 30 2.42 9.98 -7.35
N GLY A 31 2.38 10.35 -8.63
CA GLY A 31 1.68 11.54 -9.09
C GLY A 31 0.18 11.51 -8.82
N ARG A 32 -0.43 10.32 -8.81
CA ARG A 32 -1.87 10.12 -8.62
C ARG A 32 -2.30 9.96 -7.17
N LEU A 33 -1.43 9.43 -6.32
CA LEU A 33 -1.76 9.13 -4.92
C LEU A 33 -2.44 10.30 -4.16
N PRO A 34 -2.04 11.58 -4.33
CA PRO A 34 -2.74 12.70 -3.69
C PRO A 34 -4.22 12.80 -4.07
N ASP A 35 -4.53 12.76 -5.36
CA ASP A 35 -5.89 12.88 -5.89
C ASP A 35 -6.74 11.67 -5.48
N ASP A 36 -6.15 10.47 -5.54
CA ASP A 36 -6.81 9.24 -5.12
C ASP A 36 -7.12 9.24 -3.62
N LEU A 37 -6.22 9.77 -2.78
CA LEU A 37 -6.47 9.91 -1.34
C LEU A 37 -7.59 10.92 -1.06
N ASP A 38 -7.63 12.04 -1.77
CA ASP A 38 -8.73 13.00 -1.69
C ASP A 38 -10.06 12.38 -2.12
N ARG A 39 -10.06 11.60 -3.20
CA ARG A 39 -11.24 10.88 -3.66
C ARG A 39 -11.68 9.81 -2.67
N MET A 40 -10.75 9.09 -2.07
CA MET A 40 -11.05 8.07 -1.05
C MET A 40 -11.73 8.70 0.17
N ALA A 41 -11.25 9.84 0.66
CA ALA A 41 -11.90 10.54 1.77
C ALA A 41 -13.33 10.97 1.45
N GLN A 42 -13.60 11.41 0.21
CA GLN A 42 -14.97 11.72 -0.23
C GLN A 42 -15.86 10.48 -0.23
N LEU A 43 -15.36 9.35 -0.73
CA LEU A 43 -16.09 8.07 -0.76
C LEU A 43 -16.38 7.56 0.64
N LEU A 44 -15.42 7.68 1.57
CA LEU A 44 -15.59 7.30 2.97
C LEU A 44 -16.56 8.19 3.75
N ALA A 45 -16.78 9.43 3.31
CA ALA A 45 -17.74 10.35 3.91
C ALA A 45 -19.18 10.13 3.41
N ALA A 46 -19.35 9.53 2.23
CA ALA A 46 -20.65 9.24 1.65
C ALA A 46 -21.22 7.91 2.17
N PRO A 47 -22.54 7.80 2.41
CA PRO A 47 -23.18 6.50 2.58
C PRO A 47 -23.09 5.71 1.26
N ASP A 48 -22.25 4.68 1.22
CA ASP A 48 -22.04 3.86 0.03
C ASP A 48 -21.93 2.38 0.42
N SER A 49 -22.89 1.57 -0.02
CA SER A 49 -22.96 0.14 0.32
C SER A 49 -21.80 -0.67 -0.28
N THR A 50 -21.23 -0.22 -1.41
CA THR A 50 -20.07 -0.89 -2.03
C THR A 50 -18.83 -0.65 -1.19
N MET A 51 -18.63 0.57 -0.70
CA MET A 51 -17.54 0.92 0.21
C MET A 51 -17.68 0.20 1.55
N SER A 52 -18.89 0.17 2.13
CA SER A 52 -19.15 -0.61 3.34
C SER A 52 -18.85 -2.10 3.14
N ALA A 53 -19.24 -2.68 1.99
CA ALA A 53 -18.91 -4.07 1.67
C ALA A 53 -17.39 -4.29 1.56
N ARG A 54 -16.65 -3.40 0.88
CA ARG A 54 -15.19 -3.46 0.79
C ARG A 54 -14.50 -3.33 2.14
N ILE A 55 -15.02 -2.48 3.02
CA ILE A 55 -14.45 -2.30 4.36
C ILE A 55 -14.72 -3.52 5.23
N ALA A 56 -15.96 -4.02 5.25
CA ALA A 56 -16.28 -5.28 5.95
C ALA A 56 -15.41 -6.43 5.45
N PHE A 57 -15.12 -6.41 4.16
CA PHE A 57 -14.29 -7.39 3.51
C PHE A 57 -12.80 -7.32 3.92
N LEU A 58 -12.18 -6.14 3.84
CA LEU A 58 -10.75 -5.95 4.11
C LEU A 58 -10.41 -5.84 5.61
N PHE A 59 -11.38 -5.40 6.41
CA PHE A 59 -11.19 -5.09 7.83
C PHE A 59 -12.04 -5.99 8.76
N GLY A 60 -12.69 -7.00 8.21
CA GLY A 60 -13.52 -7.98 8.94
C GLY A 60 -14.90 -7.48 9.38
N ARG A 61 -15.11 -6.16 9.46
CA ARG A 61 -16.40 -5.53 9.81
C ARG A 61 -16.49 -4.10 9.26
N ALA A 62 -17.71 -3.60 9.08
CA ALA A 62 -17.98 -2.22 8.66
C ALA A 62 -18.86 -1.48 9.69
N ASP A 63 -18.54 -1.64 10.97
CA ASP A 63 -19.14 -0.85 12.03
C ASP A 63 -18.53 0.56 12.10
N GLU A 64 -19.15 1.42 12.90
CA GLU A 64 -18.73 2.82 13.03
C GLU A 64 -17.30 2.96 13.57
N THR A 65 -16.87 2.05 14.45
CA THR A 65 -15.51 2.03 15.00
C THR A 65 -14.49 1.77 13.91
N THR A 66 -14.68 0.73 13.10
CA THR A 66 -13.78 0.39 11.98
C THR A 66 -13.78 1.50 10.92
N LEU A 67 -14.96 2.01 10.56
CA LEU A 67 -15.08 3.12 9.59
C LEU A 67 -14.33 4.37 10.05
N ASN A 68 -14.44 4.74 11.33
CA ASN A 68 -13.73 5.88 11.89
C ASN A 68 -12.21 5.65 11.99
N GLY A 69 -11.78 4.40 12.21
CA GLY A 69 -10.38 3.99 12.12
C GLY A 69 -9.81 4.18 10.71
N VAL A 70 -10.48 3.64 9.70
CA VAL A 70 -10.07 3.75 8.29
C VAL A 70 -10.03 5.22 7.84
N ARG A 71 -11.07 6.01 8.16
CA ARG A 71 -11.12 7.46 7.86
C ARG A 71 -9.92 8.18 8.46
N ARG A 72 -9.57 7.90 9.72
CA ARG A 72 -8.43 8.53 10.41
C ARG A 72 -7.12 8.24 9.69
N VAL A 73 -6.89 7.00 9.25
CA VAL A 73 -5.67 6.63 8.52
C VAL A 73 -5.61 7.35 7.16
N ILE A 74 -6.70 7.32 6.38
CA ILE A 74 -6.76 8.00 5.08
C ILE A 74 -6.56 9.52 5.23
N ASP A 75 -7.23 10.16 6.19
CA ASP A 75 -7.06 11.60 6.43
C ASP A 75 -5.63 11.93 6.85
N ARG A 76 -4.97 11.05 7.62
CA ARG A 76 -3.58 11.24 7.98
C ARG A 76 -2.64 11.13 6.77
N MET A 77 -2.86 10.16 5.89
CA MET A 77 -2.15 10.05 4.61
C MET A 77 -2.32 11.33 3.76
N ARG A 78 -3.55 11.85 3.63
CA ARG A 78 -3.86 13.11 2.93
C ARG A 78 -3.12 14.32 3.51
N GLN A 79 -3.11 14.45 4.83
CA GLN A 79 -2.42 15.55 5.50
C GLN A 79 -0.91 15.51 5.30
N VAL A 80 -0.32 14.32 5.25
CA VAL A 80 1.12 14.16 5.05
C VAL A 80 1.50 14.39 3.59
N ILE A 81 0.74 13.87 2.63
CA ILE A 81 1.08 13.97 1.19
C ILE A 81 0.90 15.38 0.62
N SER A 82 -0.02 16.17 1.20
CA SER A 82 -0.26 17.57 0.80
C SER A 82 0.85 18.51 1.24
N ARG A 83 1.65 18.12 2.24
CA ARG A 83 2.88 18.82 2.59
C ARG A 83 3.86 18.50 1.47
N LYS A 84 4.57 19.50 0.95
CA LYS A 84 5.53 19.36 -0.18
C LYS A 84 6.79 18.56 0.22
N ILE A 85 6.61 17.36 0.77
CA ILE A 85 7.65 16.41 1.13
C ILE A 85 8.34 15.93 -0.14
N SER A 86 9.66 15.81 -0.07
CA SER A 86 10.44 15.17 -1.12
C SER A 86 10.40 13.66 -0.89
N TRP A 87 10.13 12.90 -1.93
CA TRP A 87 10.24 11.45 -1.86
C TRP A 87 11.56 11.05 -2.50
N SER A 88 12.30 10.18 -1.85
CA SER A 88 13.60 9.68 -2.25
C SER A 88 13.51 8.16 -2.41
N CYS A 89 13.76 7.67 -3.61
CA CYS A 89 13.82 6.22 -3.86
C CYS A 89 15.27 5.76 -3.97
N THR A 90 15.60 4.64 -3.32
CA THR A 90 16.92 3.98 -3.41
C THR A 90 16.73 2.47 -3.51
N TRP A 91 17.75 1.76 -3.99
CA TRP A 91 17.74 0.31 -4.09
C TRP A 91 18.52 -0.29 -2.93
N SER A 92 17.90 -1.16 -2.13
CA SER A 92 18.58 -1.84 -1.01
C SER A 92 18.34 -3.33 -1.07
N LYS A 93 19.40 -4.10 -1.33
CA LYS A 93 19.42 -5.54 -1.13
C LYS A 93 20.14 -5.85 0.19
N ARG A 94 19.45 -5.72 1.33
CA ARG A 94 20.01 -6.12 2.63
C ARG A 94 19.81 -7.62 2.86
N GLY A 95 20.56 -8.48 2.16
CA GLY A 95 20.91 -9.87 2.56
C GLY A 95 19.85 -10.84 3.13
N GLN A 96 18.56 -10.50 3.14
CA GLN A 96 17.38 -11.21 3.65
C GLN A 96 16.22 -10.93 2.66
N PRO A 97 15.12 -11.71 2.70
CA PRO A 97 14.40 -12.19 1.50
C PRO A 97 13.86 -11.08 0.59
N ASP A 98 13.59 -11.42 -0.67
CA ASP A 98 13.08 -10.49 -1.69
C ASP A 98 11.78 -9.79 -1.21
N TYR A 99 11.88 -8.55 -0.74
CA TYR A 99 10.74 -7.72 -0.36
C TYR A 99 10.22 -6.97 -1.61
N TYR A 100 9.04 -6.35 -1.53
CA TYR A 100 8.59 -5.43 -2.59
C TYR A 100 9.15 -4.03 -2.34
N ALA A 101 8.89 -3.49 -1.15
CA ALA A 101 9.52 -2.29 -0.64
C ALA A 101 9.63 -2.38 0.89
N TYR A 102 10.27 -1.38 1.50
CA TYR A 102 10.13 -1.12 2.93
C TYR A 102 10.36 0.36 3.23
N VAL A 103 9.86 0.82 4.38
CA VAL A 103 10.08 2.16 4.93
C VAL A 103 10.50 2.11 6.39
N PHE A 104 11.32 3.08 6.83
CA PHE A 104 11.68 3.23 8.23
C PHE A 104 10.62 4.05 8.98
N THR A 105 9.79 3.38 9.79
CA THR A 105 8.70 4.00 10.55
C THR A 105 9.16 4.77 11.79
N ASN A 106 10.39 4.56 12.25
CA ASN A 106 11.01 5.24 13.39
C ASN A 106 11.50 6.66 13.06
N VAL A 107 11.48 7.07 11.79
CA VAL A 107 11.74 8.44 11.36
C VAL A 107 10.41 9.14 11.17
N ASP A 108 10.19 10.27 11.86
CA ASP A 108 9.04 11.12 11.58
C ASP A 108 9.25 11.80 10.21
N PRO A 109 8.40 11.52 9.20
CA PRO A 109 8.50 12.19 7.91
C PRO A 109 8.37 13.72 8.05
N MET A 110 7.74 14.19 9.13
CA MET A 110 7.63 15.62 9.46
C MET A 110 8.97 16.24 9.88
N GLN A 111 9.92 15.48 10.44
CA GLN A 111 11.25 15.98 10.81
C GLN A 111 12.29 15.77 9.71
N ALA A 112 12.16 14.71 8.91
CA ALA A 112 13.16 14.38 7.89
C ALA A 112 13.05 15.21 6.60
N GLY A 113 11.86 15.74 6.28
CA GLY A 113 11.61 16.47 5.02
C GLY A 113 11.77 15.63 3.74
N GLN A 114 12.17 14.36 3.91
CA GLN A 114 12.38 13.37 2.88
C GLN A 114 11.84 12.02 3.33
N LEU A 115 11.21 11.30 2.40
CA LEU A 115 10.67 9.96 2.62
C LEU A 115 11.48 8.96 1.80
N PHE A 116 12.05 7.94 2.44
CA PHE A 116 12.85 6.92 1.76
C PHE A 116 12.02 5.67 1.49
N VAL A 117 11.79 5.35 0.21
CA VAL A 117 11.25 4.05 -0.21
C VAL A 117 12.39 3.23 -0.79
N TYR A 118 12.58 2.03 -0.23
CA TYR A 118 13.60 1.10 -0.68
C TYR A 118 12.97 0.13 -1.67
N LEU A 119 13.36 0.24 -2.93
CA LEU A 119 12.89 -0.64 -3.99
C LEU A 119 13.78 -1.89 -4.04
N ASP A 120 13.18 -3.08 -4.14
CA ASP A 120 13.91 -4.36 -4.18
C ASP A 120 13.64 -5.12 -5.50
N GLU A 121 14.18 -6.33 -5.67
CA GLU A 121 14.20 -7.10 -6.93
C GLU A 121 12.81 -7.34 -7.53
N ARG A 122 11.76 -7.50 -6.71
CA ARG A 122 10.36 -7.64 -7.19
C ARG A 122 9.80 -6.34 -7.78
N TYR A 123 10.37 -5.19 -7.44
CA TYR A 123 9.98 -3.87 -7.97
C TYR A 123 10.49 -3.59 -9.39
N LYS A 124 11.17 -4.55 -10.03
CA LYS A 124 11.63 -4.47 -11.43
C LYS A 124 10.52 -4.65 -12.46
N LEU A 125 9.30 -4.96 -12.05
CA LEU A 125 8.16 -5.17 -12.95
C LEU A 125 7.43 -3.85 -13.15
N ALA A 126 7.23 -3.39 -14.39
CA ALA A 126 6.52 -2.15 -14.70
C ALA A 126 5.02 -2.15 -14.31
N GLU A 127 4.51 -3.21 -13.70
CA GLU A 127 3.09 -3.44 -13.47
C GLU A 127 2.44 -2.38 -12.55
N GLU A 128 1.47 -1.68 -13.11
CA GLU A 128 0.58 -0.75 -12.40
C GLU A 128 -0.75 -1.39 -12.02
N ASP A 129 -1.06 -2.51 -12.67
CA ASP A 129 -2.22 -3.36 -12.45
C ASP A 129 -1.76 -4.70 -11.84
N GLY A 130 -2.67 -5.60 -11.48
CA GLY A 130 -2.35 -6.89 -10.86
C GLY A 130 -2.41 -6.91 -9.33
N LEU A 131 -2.23 -8.10 -8.75
CA LEU A 131 -2.03 -8.28 -7.31
C LEU A 131 -0.62 -7.80 -6.95
N ASP A 132 -0.51 -7.06 -5.84
CA ASP A 132 0.79 -6.59 -5.33
C ASP A 132 1.54 -5.69 -6.31
N ASN A 133 0.75 -4.89 -7.03
CA ASN A 133 1.26 -3.92 -7.96
C ASN A 133 1.93 -2.74 -7.26
N ARG A 134 2.58 -1.90 -8.07
CA ARG A 134 3.33 -0.76 -7.58
C ARG A 134 2.49 0.23 -6.78
N TYR A 135 1.28 0.53 -7.25
CA TYR A 135 0.38 1.47 -6.60
C TYR A 135 -0.06 0.97 -5.21
N LEU A 136 -0.40 -0.32 -5.11
CA LEU A 136 -0.72 -0.97 -3.84
C LEU A 136 0.44 -0.86 -2.87
N THR A 137 1.64 -1.24 -3.31
CA THR A 137 2.83 -1.20 -2.46
C THR A 137 3.10 0.22 -1.99
N LEU A 138 2.95 1.21 -2.87
CA LEU A 138 3.09 2.60 -2.49
C LEU A 138 2.08 3.03 -1.41
N ALA A 139 0.80 2.67 -1.57
CA ALA A 139 -0.23 2.99 -0.59
C ALA A 139 0.01 2.26 0.75
N HIS A 140 0.45 1.00 0.72
CA HIS A 140 0.89 0.22 1.88
C HIS A 140 2.01 0.95 2.63
N GLU A 141 3.13 1.23 1.95
CA GLU A 141 4.31 1.88 2.55
C GLU A 141 3.98 3.28 3.09
N PHE A 142 3.13 4.02 2.38
CA PHE A 142 2.74 5.34 2.83
C PHE A 142 1.86 5.31 4.07
N SER A 143 1.02 4.28 4.23
CA SER A 143 0.19 4.11 5.42
C SER A 143 1.05 3.93 6.68
N HIS A 144 2.16 3.18 6.59
CA HIS A 144 3.11 3.01 7.70
C HIS A 144 3.68 4.34 8.17
N LEU A 145 4.02 5.20 7.21
CA LEU A 145 4.69 6.45 7.51
C LEU A 145 3.73 7.51 8.04
N ALA A 146 2.59 7.65 7.38
CA ALA A 146 1.62 8.67 7.74
C ALA A 146 0.91 8.32 9.04
N ALA A 147 0.48 7.06 9.18
CA ALA A 147 -0.46 6.62 10.19
C ALA A 147 0.08 5.53 11.14
N LYS A 148 1.33 5.09 10.98
CA LYS A 148 1.96 4.06 11.84
C LYS A 148 1.20 2.73 11.83
N THR A 149 0.66 2.36 10.68
CA THR A 149 0.22 0.98 10.43
C THR A 149 1.40 0.02 10.58
N LEU A 150 1.10 -1.26 10.69
CA LEU A 150 2.00 -2.37 10.98
C LEU A 150 1.80 -3.48 9.95
N ASP A 151 2.77 -4.39 9.88
CA ASP A 151 2.73 -5.58 9.03
C ASP A 151 2.24 -6.78 9.82
N HIS A 152 0.93 -6.82 10.10
CA HIS A 152 0.33 -7.90 10.88
C HIS A 152 0.06 -9.18 10.07
N ALA A 153 0.02 -9.12 8.74
CA ALA A 153 -0.24 -10.30 7.91
C ALA A 153 0.25 -10.12 6.47
N TYR A 154 0.86 -11.17 5.91
CA TYR A 154 1.18 -11.31 4.48
C TYR A 154 0.65 -12.65 3.96
N ALA A 155 -0.60 -12.68 3.52
CA ALA A 155 -1.19 -13.89 2.96
C ALA A 155 -1.92 -13.55 1.65
N HIS A 156 -1.19 -13.55 0.52
CA HIS A 156 -1.74 -13.32 -0.82
C HIS A 156 -2.95 -14.22 -1.14
N ASP A 157 -2.99 -15.43 -0.57
CA ASP A 157 -4.07 -16.41 -0.75
C ASP A 157 -5.39 -16.02 -0.06
N CYS A 158 -5.34 -15.12 0.92
CA CYS A 158 -6.50 -14.67 1.67
C CYS A 158 -7.27 -13.55 0.95
N PHE A 159 -6.64 -12.79 0.07
CA PHE A 159 -7.30 -11.62 -0.51
C PHE A 159 -8.04 -11.86 -1.81
N TRP A 160 -7.82 -12.97 -2.56
CA TRP A 160 -8.41 -13.08 -3.91
C TRP A 160 -8.73 -14.51 -4.39
N THR A 161 -8.61 -15.54 -3.55
CA THR A 161 -8.92 -16.91 -3.99
C THR A 161 -10.44 -17.13 -4.09
N PRO A 162 -11.01 -17.48 -5.26
CA PRO A 162 -12.43 -17.81 -5.37
C PRO A 162 -12.83 -18.93 -4.41
N GLY A 163 -13.92 -18.74 -3.65
CA GLY A 163 -14.43 -19.76 -2.73
C GLY A 163 -13.62 -19.96 -1.44
N LYS A 164 -12.60 -19.12 -1.16
CA LYS A 164 -12.00 -19.02 0.18
C LYS A 164 -12.59 -17.83 0.94
N PRO A 165 -12.73 -17.89 2.27
CA PRO A 165 -13.12 -16.76 3.10
C PRO A 165 -12.07 -15.67 2.91
N MET A 166 -12.46 -14.70 2.12
CA MET A 166 -11.54 -13.72 1.61
C MET A 166 -11.38 -12.69 2.78
N GLY A 167 -10.15 -12.27 3.09
CA GLY A 167 -9.84 -11.23 4.09
C GLY A 167 -9.81 -11.63 5.57
N ASN A 168 -9.85 -12.92 5.95
CA ASN A 168 -10.05 -13.31 7.36
C ASN A 168 -9.05 -14.33 7.95
N CYS A 169 -7.84 -14.47 7.39
CA CYS A 169 -6.80 -15.29 8.03
C CYS A 169 -5.39 -14.67 7.92
N ILE A 170 -4.60 -14.83 8.97
CA ILE A 170 -3.16 -14.49 8.98
C ILE A 170 -2.37 -15.75 8.66
N ARG A 171 -1.42 -15.66 7.73
CA ARG A 171 -0.41 -16.70 7.46
C ARG A 171 0.97 -16.06 7.34
N TRP A 172 1.84 -16.30 8.31
CA TRP A 172 3.20 -15.72 8.34
C TRP A 172 4.20 -16.48 7.46
N SER A 173 3.88 -17.73 7.09
CA SER A 173 4.62 -18.52 6.11
C SER A 173 3.75 -19.67 5.60
N GLU A 174 4.11 -20.24 4.45
CA GLU A 174 3.40 -21.41 3.88
C GLU A 174 3.32 -22.62 4.83
N HIS A 175 4.07 -22.63 5.93
CA HIS A 175 4.10 -23.72 6.89
C HIS A 175 3.33 -23.43 8.18
N VAL A 176 2.84 -22.20 8.38
CA VAL A 176 2.00 -21.81 9.53
C VAL A 176 0.52 -21.98 9.18
N SER A 177 -0.26 -22.48 10.13
CA SER A 177 -1.72 -22.61 9.98
C SER A 177 -2.39 -21.25 9.90
N LEU A 178 -3.43 -21.15 9.07
CA LEU A 178 -4.28 -19.98 8.99
C LEU A 178 -4.91 -19.71 10.36
N THR A 179 -4.57 -18.56 10.95
CA THR A 179 -5.16 -18.11 12.22
C THR A 179 -6.30 -17.14 11.91
N PRO A 180 -7.48 -17.25 12.57
CA PRO A 180 -8.56 -16.30 12.38
C PRO A 180 -8.08 -14.86 12.53
N TYR A 181 -8.46 -14.03 11.57
CA TYR A 181 -8.07 -12.63 11.51
C TYR A 181 -8.68 -11.86 12.67
N ASP A 182 -7.83 -11.07 13.33
CA ASP A 182 -8.19 -10.17 14.40
C ASP A 182 -8.68 -8.84 13.77
N PRO A 183 -9.99 -8.55 13.79
CA PRO A 183 -10.53 -7.34 13.15
C PRO A 183 -10.00 -6.05 13.79
N ASP A 184 -9.55 -6.10 15.04
CA ASP A 184 -8.98 -4.94 15.72
C ASP A 184 -7.59 -4.61 15.16
N ARG A 185 -6.82 -5.63 14.78
CA ARG A 185 -5.51 -5.46 14.11
C ARG A 185 -5.62 -5.12 12.63
N ALA A 186 -6.78 -5.37 12.01
CA ALA A 186 -6.99 -5.10 10.60
C ALA A 186 -6.87 -3.61 10.25
N VAL A 187 -7.40 -2.75 11.11
CA VAL A 187 -7.31 -1.29 10.98
C VAL A 187 -5.86 -0.81 11.11
N GLU A 188 -5.02 -1.57 11.79
CA GLU A 188 -3.60 -1.28 11.94
C GLU A 188 -2.76 -1.88 10.81
N ASN A 189 -3.30 -2.74 9.94
CA ASN A 189 -2.52 -3.46 8.93
C ASN A 189 -2.33 -2.67 7.62
N ALA A 190 -1.09 -2.49 7.17
CA ALA A 190 -0.78 -1.67 5.99
C ALA A 190 -1.33 -2.22 4.67
N ASP A 191 -1.29 -3.55 4.48
CA ASP A 191 -1.83 -4.20 3.28
C ASP A 191 -3.31 -3.92 3.06
N CYS A 192 -4.10 -3.78 4.13
CA CYS A 192 -5.53 -3.49 4.02
C CYS A 192 -5.77 -2.14 3.33
N TYR A 193 -4.90 -1.16 3.56
CA TYR A 193 -4.97 0.15 2.89
C TYR A 193 -4.46 0.08 1.45
N GLY A 194 -3.39 -0.67 1.21
CA GLY A 194 -2.90 -0.95 -0.14
C GLY A 194 -4.01 -1.54 -1.02
N TYR A 195 -4.64 -2.62 -0.55
CA TYR A 195 -5.74 -3.28 -1.26
C TYR A 195 -6.99 -2.39 -1.35
N LEU A 196 -7.37 -1.67 -0.29
CA LEU A 196 -8.53 -0.76 -0.33
C LEU A 196 -8.38 0.29 -1.44
N MET A 197 -7.21 0.92 -1.52
CA MET A 197 -6.90 1.94 -2.52
C MET A 197 -6.86 1.32 -3.92
N ALA A 198 -6.09 0.27 -4.11
CA ALA A 198 -5.93 -0.37 -5.43
C ALA A 198 -7.26 -0.89 -5.98
N ALA A 199 -8.07 -1.53 -5.13
CA ALA A 199 -9.38 -2.05 -5.50
C ALA A 199 -10.40 -0.95 -5.83
N THR A 200 -10.40 0.15 -5.05
CA THR A 200 -11.33 1.26 -5.25
C THR A 200 -11.04 2.02 -6.54
N PHE A 201 -9.77 2.21 -6.88
CA PHE A 201 -9.33 2.94 -8.08
C PHE A 201 -9.05 2.02 -9.27
N ARG A 202 -9.45 0.75 -9.18
CA ARG A 202 -9.30 -0.29 -10.23
C ARG A 202 -7.85 -0.42 -10.73
N ARG A 203 -6.89 -0.25 -9.82
CA ARG A 203 -5.46 -0.39 -10.08
C ARG A 203 -4.97 -1.82 -9.89
N THR A 204 -5.88 -2.77 -9.71
CA THR A 204 -5.54 -4.19 -9.61
C THR A 204 -5.63 -4.90 -10.94
N GLY A 205 -6.02 -4.25 -12.04
CA GLY A 205 -6.33 -4.88 -13.34
C GLY A 205 -7.51 -5.86 -13.32
N ALA A 206 -7.74 -6.54 -12.20
CA ALA A 206 -8.93 -7.29 -11.86
C ALA A 206 -9.97 -6.37 -11.22
N PRO A 207 -11.28 -6.54 -11.51
CA PRO A 207 -12.31 -5.90 -10.70
C PRO A 207 -12.08 -6.29 -9.24
N CYS A 208 -12.10 -5.32 -8.31
CA CYS A 208 -12.31 -5.62 -6.88
C CYS A 208 -13.39 -6.70 -6.84
N PRO A 209 -13.18 -7.86 -6.21
CA PRO A 209 -14.25 -8.80 -6.12
C PRO A 209 -15.23 -8.10 -5.17
N THR A 210 -16.30 -7.63 -5.77
CA THR A 210 -17.52 -7.43 -5.00
C THR A 210 -17.84 -8.79 -4.37
N PRO A 211 -18.38 -8.81 -3.14
CA PRO A 211 -18.89 -10.06 -2.58
C PRO A 211 -19.76 -10.82 -3.60
#